data_AF-A0A7W9ZG41-F1
#
_entry.id   AF-A0A7W9ZG41-F1
#
_cell.length_a   1.000
_cell.length_b   1.000
_cell.length_c   1.000
_cell.angle_alpha   90.00
_cell.angle_beta   90.00
_cell.angle_gamma   90.00
#
_symmetry.space_group_name_H-M   'P 1'
#
loop_
_entity.id
_entity.type
_entity.pdbx_description
1 polymer ?
#
loop_
_entity_poly.entity_id
_entity_poly.type
_entity_poly.pdbx_seq_one_letter_code
_entity_poly.pdbx_strand_id
1 'polypeptide(L)'
;MAVRTFSSTFRIFRFNVLRLAVTVLTGVSLILAPGVAQAAGASVLRDAEIETIIRSYADPLFRASGIPPESVRIRILDDPSLNAFVTTGNRMFIHSGLLIKTETPLQLIGVIAHETGHIAGGHIARMGPELEKAMMTSLLATALGVVAGVAAGRADAGLAAMSLGGSVAERTFFAFSRTQESSADAFAMKVLDSTNLSAQGLLEFFETLRGQELLVAARQDPYVRTHPLTEDRIIAIEHHVEEKNIPIRIPSQQQALHDRMVAKLFAFLNSQARTLQKYPPSDQGVAARYARSIAYYRRGELDKALPEIDSLIREYPKDPYFYELRGQILVESTRIAEGLPSYRKAVSLAPNAPLIGISYGHALVESDSPADWTEAQSILRNALAQEPDHAFGWRMLGTAYGKAGDEAKAAYAMAEYALLTGDRSQARFQAAKAEKGLKQSDPLWLRLQDIKTQAKPDDAKQ
;
A
#
# COMPACT_ATOMS: atom_id res chain seq x y z
N MET A 1 -73.37 -40.06 10.62
CA MET A 1 -73.44 -38.76 11.31
C MET A 1 -72.57 -37.79 10.53
N ALA A 2 -73.13 -37.14 9.49
CA ALA A 2 -73.63 -35.75 9.52
C ALA A 2 -72.46 -34.75 9.70
N VAL A 3 -71.79 -34.30 8.64
CA VAL A 3 -72.14 -33.20 7.70
C VAL A 3 -72.29 -31.84 8.40
N ARG A 4 -71.36 -30.90 8.15
CA ARG A 4 -71.65 -29.63 7.45
C ARG A 4 -70.40 -28.79 7.15
N THR A 5 -70.33 -28.44 5.88
CA THR A 5 -69.53 -27.45 5.17
C THR A 5 -69.77 -26.01 5.63
N PHE A 6 -68.79 -25.11 5.47
CA PHE A 6 -68.97 -23.86 4.71
C PHE A 6 -67.63 -23.24 4.30
N SER A 7 -67.55 -22.89 3.02
CA SER A 7 -66.49 -22.11 2.37
C SER A 7 -66.79 -20.61 2.46
N SER A 8 -65.77 -19.75 2.55
CA SER A 8 -65.74 -18.47 1.81
C SER A 8 -64.33 -17.88 1.78
N THR A 9 -63.71 -17.97 0.60
CA THR A 9 -62.90 -16.94 -0.08
C THR A 9 -62.31 -15.78 0.74
N PHE A 10 -60.98 -15.71 0.80
CA PHE A 10 -60.28 -14.44 0.55
C PHE A 10 -58.94 -14.68 -0.17
N ARG A 11 -58.61 -13.72 -1.02
CA ARG A 11 -57.65 -13.75 -2.12
C ARG A 11 -56.40 -12.96 -1.68
N ILE A 12 -55.26 -13.27 -2.31
CA ILE A 12 -54.06 -12.42 -2.48
C ILE A 12 -53.07 -12.33 -1.27
N PHE A 13 -51.92 -12.98 -1.37
CA PHE A 13 -50.59 -12.38 -1.68
C PHE A 13 -49.50 -13.42 -1.40
N ARG A 14 -48.84 -13.90 -2.46
CA ARG A 14 -47.60 -14.66 -2.35
C ARG A 14 -46.48 -13.69 -1.95
N PHE A 15 -45.97 -13.78 -0.73
CA PHE A 15 -44.65 -13.26 -0.40
C PHE A 15 -43.67 -14.43 -0.36
N ASN A 16 -42.99 -14.64 -1.49
CA ASN A 16 -41.72 -15.36 -1.52
C ASN A 16 -40.71 -14.51 -0.75
N VAL A 17 -40.42 -14.85 0.49
CA VAL A 17 -39.25 -14.33 1.20
C VAL A 17 -38.04 -15.09 0.66
N LEU A 18 -37.54 -14.66 -0.49
CA LEU A 18 -36.20 -14.99 -0.94
C LEU A 18 -35.26 -14.25 0.01
N ARG A 19 -34.73 -14.94 1.01
CA ARG A 19 -33.61 -14.45 1.81
C ARG A 19 -32.41 -14.29 0.86
N LEU A 20 -32.27 -13.08 0.32
CA LEU A 20 -31.04 -12.64 -0.32
C LEU A 20 -29.99 -12.55 0.79
N ALA A 21 -29.16 -13.58 0.90
CA ALA A 21 -27.93 -13.51 1.65
C ALA A 21 -27.04 -12.47 0.94
N VAL A 22 -27.16 -11.21 1.34
CA VAL A 22 -26.16 -10.19 1.04
C VAL A 22 -24.95 -10.56 1.88
N THR A 23 -24.02 -11.29 1.27
CA THR A 23 -22.66 -11.41 1.79
C THR A 23 -22.09 -10.00 1.80
N VAL A 24 -22.14 -9.33 2.95
CA VAL A 24 -21.40 -8.09 3.18
C VAL A 24 -19.92 -8.47 3.19
N LEU A 25 -19.30 -8.42 2.01
CA LEU A 25 -17.86 -8.24 1.91
C LEU A 25 -17.58 -6.84 2.47
N THR A 26 -17.28 -6.77 3.77
CA THR A 26 -16.62 -5.60 4.36
C THR A 26 -15.27 -5.48 3.69
N GLY A 27 -15.23 -4.73 2.59
CA GLY A 27 -14.00 -4.34 1.92
C GLY A 27 -13.23 -3.46 2.90
N VAL A 28 -12.10 -3.97 3.40
CA VAL A 28 -11.05 -3.12 3.93
C VAL A 28 -10.55 -2.31 2.74
N SER A 29 -10.79 -1.00 2.68
CA SER A 29 -10.14 -0.14 1.70
C SER A 29 -8.69 0.09 2.11
N LEU A 30 -7.88 -0.97 2.03
CA LEU A 30 -6.50 -0.83 1.60
C LEU A 30 -6.62 -0.65 0.09
N ILE A 31 -6.31 0.55 -0.41
CA ILE A 31 -6.41 0.82 -1.84
C ILE A 31 -5.31 0.03 -2.53
N LEU A 32 -5.70 -1.16 -2.99
CA LEU A 32 -4.89 -2.07 -3.79
C LEU A 32 -4.57 -1.41 -5.13
N ALA A 33 -3.42 -0.74 -5.24
CA ALA A 33 -2.94 -0.18 -6.51
C ALA A 33 -2.53 -1.33 -7.47
N PRO A 34 -3.17 -1.48 -8.65
CA PRO A 34 -2.78 -2.49 -9.62
C PRO A 34 -1.52 -2.00 -10.33
N GLY A 35 -0.38 -2.50 -9.89
CA GLY A 35 0.89 -2.45 -10.60
C GLY A 35 1.43 -3.87 -10.75
N VAL A 36 2.57 -4.01 -11.42
CA VAL A 36 3.27 -5.29 -11.68
C VAL A 36 3.43 -6.17 -10.41
N ALA A 37 3.38 -5.58 -9.21
CA ALA A 37 3.35 -6.28 -7.92
C ALA A 37 2.06 -7.09 -7.66
N GLN A 38 0.88 -6.61 -8.12
CA GLN A 38 -0.39 -7.36 -7.98
C GLN A 38 -0.43 -8.60 -8.86
N ALA A 39 0.24 -8.58 -10.02
CA ALA A 39 0.36 -9.76 -10.86
C ALA A 39 1.14 -10.87 -10.11
N ALA A 40 2.09 -10.49 -9.23
CA ALA A 40 2.92 -11.40 -8.45
C ALA A 40 2.33 -11.79 -7.07
N GLY A 41 1.06 -11.46 -6.78
CA GLY A 41 0.40 -11.85 -5.53
C GLY A 41 0.78 -11.04 -4.28
N ALA A 42 1.59 -9.98 -4.42
CA ALA A 42 1.90 -9.05 -3.32
C ALA A 42 0.95 -7.84 -3.35
N SER A 43 0.10 -7.72 -2.33
CA SER A 43 -0.79 -6.57 -2.13
C SER A 43 0.04 -5.34 -1.72
N VAL A 44 -0.05 -4.24 -2.49
CA VAL A 44 0.62 -2.98 -2.17
C VAL A 44 -0.30 -2.14 -1.30
N LEU A 45 0.17 -1.74 -0.12
CA LEU A 45 -0.53 -0.83 0.78
C LEU A 45 -0.18 0.61 0.40
N ARG A 46 -1.23 1.43 0.20
CA ARG A 46 -1.12 2.86 -0.02
C ARG A 46 -1.82 3.60 1.12
N ASP A 47 -1.10 4.47 1.80
CA ASP A 47 -1.64 5.25 2.92
C ASP A 47 -0.89 6.59 3.04
N ALA A 48 -1.63 7.70 3.04
CA ALA A 48 -1.05 9.04 3.01
C ALA A 48 -0.16 9.32 4.23
N GLU A 49 -0.61 8.88 5.41
CA GLU A 49 0.05 9.13 6.67
C GLU A 49 1.32 8.30 6.80
N ILE A 50 1.20 7.00 6.56
CA ILE A 50 2.30 6.06 6.72
C ILE A 50 3.41 6.37 5.71
N GLU A 51 3.05 6.62 4.44
CA GLU A 51 4.02 7.01 3.42
C GLU A 51 4.72 8.32 3.79
N THR A 52 3.99 9.31 4.33
CA THR A 52 4.58 10.59 4.77
C THR A 52 5.54 10.39 5.95
N ILE A 53 5.19 9.55 6.92
CA ILE A 53 6.06 9.25 8.07
C ILE A 53 7.36 8.58 7.59
N ILE A 54 7.26 7.56 6.74
CA ILE A 54 8.42 6.86 6.19
C ILE A 54 9.29 7.82 5.36
N ARG A 55 8.68 8.70 4.56
CA ARG A 55 9.41 9.73 3.80
C ARG A 55 10.14 10.72 4.69
N SER A 56 9.55 11.08 5.84
CA SER A 56 10.21 11.96 6.81
C SER A 56 11.50 11.35 7.37
N TYR A 57 11.61 10.02 7.40
CA TYR A 57 12.81 9.28 7.78
C TYR A 57 13.78 9.08 6.61
N ALA A 58 13.25 8.73 5.43
CA ALA A 58 14.05 8.33 4.28
C ALA A 58 14.67 9.51 3.51
N ASP A 59 13.92 10.59 3.29
CA ASP A 59 14.37 11.67 2.42
C ASP A 59 15.65 12.38 2.92
N PRO A 60 15.86 12.61 4.23
CA PRO A 60 17.16 13.09 4.74
C PRO A 60 18.33 12.16 4.40
N LEU A 61 18.12 10.84 4.50
CA LEU A 61 19.14 9.83 4.17
C LEU A 61 19.46 9.84 2.67
N PHE A 62 18.43 9.93 1.83
CA PHE A 62 18.61 10.04 0.37
C PHE A 62 19.39 11.31 0.00
N ARG A 63 19.03 12.47 0.56
CA ARG A 63 19.76 13.72 0.32
C ARG A 63 21.22 13.64 0.75
N ALA A 64 21.49 13.09 1.93
CA ALA A 64 22.86 12.88 2.43
C ALA A 64 23.65 11.89 1.57
N SER A 65 22.95 10.98 0.89
CA SER A 65 23.52 10.00 -0.04
C SER A 65 23.71 10.53 -1.47
N GLY A 66 23.33 11.79 -1.75
CA GLY A 66 23.34 12.35 -3.11
C GLY A 66 22.27 11.78 -4.03
N ILE A 67 21.25 11.12 -3.48
CA ILE A 67 20.12 10.55 -4.22
C ILE A 67 18.95 11.54 -4.14
N PRO A 68 18.42 12.04 -5.26
CA PRO A 68 17.22 12.88 -5.23
C PRO A 68 16.02 12.09 -4.65
N PRO A 69 15.39 12.53 -3.54
CA PRO A 69 14.35 11.76 -2.87
C PRO A 69 13.16 11.36 -3.76
N GLU A 70 12.79 12.23 -4.69
CA GLU A 70 11.72 12.03 -5.67
C GLU A 70 12.05 10.93 -6.70
N SER A 71 13.34 10.63 -6.89
CA SER A 71 13.76 9.52 -7.74
C SER A 71 13.52 8.16 -7.09
N VAL A 72 13.43 8.10 -5.75
CA VAL A 72 13.19 6.87 -5.01
C VAL A 72 11.70 6.69 -4.78
N ARG A 73 11.11 5.58 -5.23
CA ARG A 73 9.72 5.21 -4.94
C ARG A 73 9.67 4.21 -3.81
N ILE A 74 9.10 4.61 -2.67
CA ILE A 74 8.85 3.71 -1.54
C ILE A 74 7.46 3.11 -1.67
N ARG A 75 7.34 1.80 -1.46
CA ARG A 75 6.06 1.07 -1.43
C ARG A 75 6.01 0.12 -0.24
N ILE A 76 4.83 -0.01 0.34
CA ILE A 76 4.59 -0.91 1.46
C ILE A 76 3.90 -2.16 0.94
N LEU A 77 4.39 -3.33 1.31
CA LEU A 77 3.79 -4.61 0.94
C LEU A 77 2.99 -5.15 2.13
N ASP A 78 1.79 -5.64 1.86
CA ASP A 78 0.98 -6.37 2.83
C ASP A 78 1.56 -7.77 3.04
N ASP A 79 2.61 -7.82 3.85
CA ASP A 79 3.30 -9.04 4.17
C ASP A 79 3.71 -8.98 5.64
N PRO A 80 3.25 -9.95 6.47
CA PRO A 80 3.54 -9.96 7.89
C PRO A 80 4.99 -10.33 8.22
N SER A 81 5.80 -10.72 7.23
CA SER A 81 7.22 -11.01 7.43
C SER A 81 8.06 -9.74 7.67
N LEU A 82 9.20 -9.93 8.33
CA LEU A 82 10.22 -8.90 8.45
C LEU A 82 10.99 -8.87 7.14
N ASN A 83 10.76 -7.86 6.32
CA ASN A 83 11.59 -7.63 5.13
C ASN A 83 11.56 -6.17 4.67
N ALA A 84 12.65 -5.76 4.03
CA ALA A 84 12.72 -4.60 3.16
C ALA A 84 13.72 -4.93 2.05
N PHE A 85 13.52 -4.37 0.87
CA PHE A 85 14.45 -4.56 -0.24
C PHE A 85 14.30 -3.44 -1.26
N VAL A 86 15.32 -3.25 -2.10
CA VAL A 86 15.27 -2.34 -3.24
C VAL A 86 15.20 -3.11 -4.56
N THR A 87 14.75 -2.47 -5.63
CA THR A 87 14.77 -3.03 -7.00
C THR A 87 15.34 -2.00 -7.99
N THR A 88 15.49 -2.38 -9.27
CA THR A 88 15.95 -1.42 -10.29
C THR A 88 14.98 -0.24 -10.42
N GLY A 89 15.50 0.89 -10.89
CA GLY A 89 14.71 2.13 -11.04
C GLY A 89 14.35 2.80 -9.71
N ASN A 90 15.25 2.68 -8.73
CA ASN A 90 15.19 3.30 -7.39
C ASN A 90 13.85 3.03 -6.70
N ARG A 91 13.45 1.77 -6.58
CA ARG A 91 12.24 1.41 -5.84
C ARG A 91 12.64 0.71 -4.55
N MET A 92 12.02 1.09 -3.45
CA MET A 92 12.19 0.49 -2.14
C MET A 92 10.86 -0.10 -1.70
N PHE A 93 10.88 -1.35 -1.28
CA PHE A 93 9.74 -2.08 -0.76
C PHE A 93 9.97 -2.38 0.71
N ILE A 94 8.97 -2.12 1.54
CA ILE A 94 9.02 -2.38 2.98
C ILE A 94 7.81 -3.24 3.33
N HIS A 95 8.03 -4.37 3.99
CA HIS A 95 6.94 -5.22 4.44
C HIS A 95 6.23 -4.60 5.65
N SER A 96 4.91 -4.74 5.71
CA SER A 96 4.10 -4.24 6.83
C SER A 96 4.51 -4.88 8.17
N GLY A 97 4.95 -6.14 8.15
CA GLY A 97 5.51 -6.85 9.29
C GLY A 97 6.73 -6.16 9.90
N LEU A 98 7.65 -5.66 9.06
CA LEU A 98 8.82 -4.90 9.51
C LEU A 98 8.41 -3.62 10.23
N LEU A 99 7.52 -2.83 9.62
CA LEU A 99 7.03 -1.58 10.22
C LEU A 99 6.37 -1.83 11.58
N ILE A 100 5.51 -2.85 11.68
CA ILE A 100 4.79 -3.20 12.92
C ILE A 100 5.74 -3.72 14.02
N LYS A 101 6.86 -4.35 13.64
CA LYS A 101 7.79 -4.96 14.58
C LYS A 101 8.79 -3.96 15.18
N THR A 102 9.17 -2.92 14.44
CA THR A 102 10.05 -1.87 14.98
C THR A 102 9.45 -1.21 16.22
N GLU A 103 10.27 -0.94 17.22
CA GLU A 103 9.87 -0.32 18.49
C GLU A 103 10.19 1.18 18.52
N THR A 104 11.21 1.60 17.76
CA THR A 104 11.64 2.99 17.67
C THR A 104 11.79 3.42 16.22
N PRO A 105 11.66 4.73 15.91
CA PRO A 105 11.96 5.23 14.58
C PRO A 105 13.42 5.01 14.18
N LEU A 106 14.37 4.93 15.13
CA LEU A 106 15.78 4.68 14.81
C LEU A 106 16.01 3.30 14.19
N GLN A 107 15.25 2.28 14.62
CA GLN A 107 15.34 0.94 14.01
C GLN A 107 14.91 0.97 12.55
N LEU A 108 13.78 1.62 12.26
CA LEU A 108 13.30 1.78 10.88
C LEU A 108 14.25 2.65 10.03
N ILE A 109 14.76 3.75 10.59
CA ILE A 109 15.77 4.62 9.96
C ILE A 109 17.03 3.82 9.63
N GLY A 110 17.49 2.95 10.53
CA GLY A 110 18.63 2.07 10.32
C GLY A 110 18.43 1.14 9.13
N VAL A 111 17.29 0.46 9.05
CA VAL A 111 16.93 -0.38 7.90
C VAL A 111 16.87 0.43 6.60
N ILE A 112 16.25 1.62 6.62
CA ILE A 112 16.19 2.48 5.42
C ILE A 112 17.59 2.94 5.01
N ALA A 113 18.48 3.23 5.95
CA ALA A 113 19.87 3.59 5.66
C ALA A 113 20.63 2.43 5.00
N HIS A 114 20.40 1.19 5.47
CA HIS A 114 20.92 -0.04 4.85
C HIS A 114 20.43 -0.21 3.40
N GLU A 115 19.12 -0.10 3.18
CA GLU A 115 18.53 -0.16 1.84
C GLU A 115 19.03 0.96 0.92
N THR A 116 19.29 2.15 1.48
CA THR A 116 19.91 3.27 0.76
C THR A 116 21.33 2.91 0.31
N GLY A 117 22.07 2.15 1.12
CA GLY A 117 23.37 1.57 0.76
C GLY A 117 23.31 0.65 -0.45
N HIS A 118 22.28 -0.18 -0.58
CA HIS A 118 22.07 -1.01 -1.78
C HIS A 118 21.80 -0.18 -3.03
N ILE A 119 21.03 0.92 -2.91
CA ILE A 119 20.78 1.86 -4.03
C ILE A 119 22.08 2.57 -4.42
N ALA A 120 22.77 3.18 -3.45
CA ALA A 120 23.99 3.95 -3.68
C ALA A 120 25.15 3.08 -4.19
N GLY A 121 25.28 1.85 -3.67
CA GLY A 121 26.27 0.86 -4.11
C GLY A 121 25.97 0.25 -5.48
N GLY A 122 24.79 0.52 -6.06
CA GLY A 122 24.39 -0.02 -7.36
C GLY A 122 24.31 -1.55 -7.39
N HIS A 123 24.10 -2.18 -6.22
CA HIS A 123 24.10 -3.64 -6.08
C HIS A 123 23.03 -4.30 -6.95
N ILE A 124 21.96 -3.57 -7.25
CA ILE A 124 20.81 -4.05 -8.03
C ILE A 124 20.91 -3.69 -9.52
N ALA A 125 21.60 -2.59 -9.86
CA ALA A 125 21.76 -2.16 -11.26
C ALA A 125 22.53 -3.16 -12.12
N ARG A 126 23.33 -4.03 -11.50
CA ARG A 126 24.14 -5.04 -12.20
C ARG A 126 23.34 -6.19 -12.82
N MET A 127 22.04 -6.32 -12.53
CA MET A 127 21.19 -7.42 -13.05
C MET A 127 20.61 -7.13 -14.44
N GLY A 128 20.46 -5.86 -14.83
CA GLY A 128 19.85 -5.45 -16.11
C GLY A 128 18.31 -5.57 -16.13
N PRO A 129 17.57 -4.62 -16.74
CA PRO A 129 16.11 -4.59 -16.73
C PRO A 129 15.44 -5.75 -17.50
N GLU A 130 16.14 -6.31 -18.49
CA GLU A 130 15.64 -7.42 -19.31
C GLU A 130 15.61 -8.74 -18.52
N LEU A 131 16.63 -8.98 -17.67
CA LEU A 131 16.69 -10.15 -16.81
C LEU A 131 15.62 -10.08 -15.70
N GLU A 132 15.41 -8.90 -15.12
CA GLU A 132 14.35 -8.65 -14.14
C GLU A 132 12.96 -8.93 -14.74
N LYS A 133 12.67 -8.39 -15.94
CA LYS A 133 11.40 -8.63 -16.64
C LYS A 133 11.20 -10.11 -16.96
N ALA A 134 12.22 -10.80 -17.44
CA ALA A 134 12.16 -12.24 -17.74
C ALA A 134 11.86 -13.06 -16.48
N MET A 135 12.46 -12.72 -15.35
CA MET A 135 12.24 -13.41 -14.08
C MET A 135 10.86 -13.14 -13.49
N MET A 136 10.39 -11.89 -13.50
CA MET A 136 9.02 -11.58 -13.10
C MET A 136 8.00 -12.30 -13.98
N THR A 137 8.26 -12.40 -15.28
CA THR A 137 7.42 -13.17 -16.22
C THR A 137 7.45 -14.67 -15.90
N SER A 138 8.61 -15.21 -15.53
CA SER A 138 8.76 -16.62 -15.11
C SER A 138 8.03 -16.92 -13.80
N LEU A 139 8.09 -16.03 -12.81
CA LEU A 139 7.35 -16.14 -11.55
C LEU A 139 5.84 -16.14 -11.82
N LEU A 140 5.36 -15.23 -12.67
CA LEU A 140 3.97 -15.17 -13.11
C LEU A 140 3.54 -16.46 -13.82
N ALA A 141 4.36 -16.96 -14.75
CA ALA A 141 4.09 -18.19 -15.49
C ALA A 141 4.03 -19.41 -14.55
N THR A 142 4.89 -19.45 -13.53
CA THR A 142 4.90 -20.49 -12.50
C THR A 142 3.63 -20.43 -11.65
N ALA A 143 3.25 -19.25 -11.17
CA ALA A 143 2.02 -19.04 -10.41
C ALA A 143 0.77 -19.45 -11.21
N LEU A 144 0.69 -19.05 -12.49
CA LEU A 144 -0.38 -19.46 -13.40
C LEU A 144 -0.38 -20.98 -13.66
N GLY A 145 0.80 -21.59 -13.77
CA GLY A 145 0.96 -23.04 -13.94
C GLY A 145 0.43 -23.83 -12.75
N VAL A 146 0.66 -23.35 -11.52
CA VAL A 146 0.12 -23.95 -10.29
C VAL A 146 -1.41 -23.86 -10.28
N VAL A 147 -1.98 -22.70 -10.58
CA VAL A 147 -3.44 -22.50 -10.63
C VAL A 147 -4.08 -23.39 -11.70
N ALA A 148 -3.48 -23.48 -12.88
CA ALA A 148 -3.96 -24.33 -13.97
C ALA A 148 -3.86 -25.83 -13.63
N GLY A 149 -2.77 -26.27 -12.97
CA GLY A 149 -2.59 -27.65 -12.55
C GLY A 149 -3.60 -28.10 -11.49
N VAL A 150 -3.89 -27.23 -10.52
CA VAL A 150 -4.93 -27.45 -9.49
C VAL A 150 -6.32 -27.48 -10.13
N ALA A 151 -6.64 -26.56 -11.04
CA ALA A 151 -7.91 -26.54 -11.76
C ALA A 151 -8.12 -27.76 -12.67
N ALA A 152 -7.05 -28.34 -13.21
CA ALA A 152 -7.07 -29.52 -14.06
C ALA A 152 -7.09 -30.86 -13.29
N GLY A 153 -7.13 -30.83 -11.95
CA GLY A 153 -7.13 -32.05 -11.12
C GLY A 153 -5.82 -32.85 -11.18
N ARG A 154 -4.73 -32.24 -11.64
CA ARG A 154 -3.39 -32.85 -11.73
C ARG A 154 -2.51 -32.35 -10.61
N ALA A 155 -2.71 -32.92 -9.42
CA ALA A 155 -1.96 -32.56 -8.21
C ALA A 155 -0.45 -32.79 -8.36
N ASP A 156 -0.06 -33.81 -9.12
CA ASP A 156 1.31 -34.15 -9.51
C ASP A 156 1.95 -33.08 -10.42
N ALA A 157 1.20 -32.53 -11.37
CA ALA A 157 1.67 -31.44 -12.23
C ALA A 157 1.82 -30.11 -11.46
N GLY A 158 0.92 -29.82 -10.53
CA GLY A 158 1.01 -28.66 -9.64
C GLY A 158 2.22 -28.73 -8.69
N LEU A 159 2.50 -29.90 -8.12
CA LEU A 159 3.68 -30.16 -7.29
C LEU A 159 4.99 -30.13 -8.08
N ALA A 160 5.02 -30.68 -9.29
CA ALA A 160 6.19 -30.64 -10.17
C ALA A 160 6.56 -29.20 -10.55
N ALA A 161 5.57 -28.34 -10.86
CA ALA A 161 5.77 -26.92 -11.14
C ALA A 161 6.33 -26.15 -9.92
N MET A 162 5.89 -26.48 -8.70
CA MET A 162 6.45 -25.91 -7.46
C MET A 162 7.90 -26.36 -7.20
N SER A 163 8.24 -27.61 -7.54
CA SER A 163 9.56 -28.19 -7.28
C SER A 163 10.66 -27.71 -8.24
N LEU A 164 10.30 -27.30 -9.46
CA LEU A 164 11.25 -26.91 -10.51
C LEU A 164 11.43 -25.38 -10.66
N GLY A 165 10.53 -24.55 -10.14
CA GLY A 165 10.47 -23.13 -10.53
C GLY A 165 10.67 -22.08 -9.43
N GLY A 166 9.97 -22.17 -8.30
CA GLY A 166 9.63 -20.95 -7.54
C GLY A 166 10.22 -20.80 -6.13
N SER A 167 11.37 -21.42 -5.80
CA SER A 167 11.89 -21.18 -4.45
C SER A 167 13.41 -21.19 -4.27
N VAL A 168 14.20 -21.97 -5.01
CA VAL A 168 15.68 -21.92 -4.85
C VAL A 168 16.30 -20.82 -5.71
N ALA A 169 15.86 -20.68 -6.96
CA ALA A 169 16.36 -19.65 -7.86
C ALA A 169 16.00 -18.23 -7.36
N GLU A 170 14.76 -18.02 -6.92
CA GLU A 170 14.31 -16.72 -6.38
C GLU A 170 15.03 -16.35 -5.07
N ARG A 171 15.18 -17.29 -4.13
CA ARG A 171 15.92 -17.08 -2.87
C ARG A 171 17.39 -16.73 -3.11
N THR A 172 18.04 -17.41 -4.05
CA THR A 172 19.45 -17.18 -4.35
C THR A 172 19.67 -15.89 -5.15
N PHE A 173 18.65 -15.44 -5.90
CA PHE A 173 18.75 -14.26 -6.77
C PHE A 173 18.59 -12.94 -6.02
N PHE A 174 17.65 -12.87 -5.07
CA PHE A 174 17.46 -11.68 -4.23
C PHE A 174 18.43 -11.64 -3.04
N ALA A 175 19.19 -12.71 -2.79
CA ALA A 175 20.20 -12.72 -1.74
C ALA A 175 21.44 -11.93 -2.15
N PHE A 176 21.80 -10.93 -1.36
CA PHE A 176 23.06 -10.22 -1.54
C PHE A 176 24.25 -11.04 -1.02
N SER A 177 25.41 -10.84 -1.65
CA SER A 177 26.67 -11.39 -1.14
C SER A 177 27.07 -10.70 0.16
N ARG A 178 27.82 -11.41 1.02
CA ARG A 178 28.35 -10.83 2.28
C ARG A 178 29.13 -9.53 2.05
N THR A 179 29.86 -9.43 0.93
CA THR A 179 30.59 -8.20 0.58
C THR A 179 29.65 -7.04 0.25
N GLN A 180 28.52 -7.30 -0.44
CA GLN A 180 27.51 -6.28 -0.72
C GLN A 180 26.78 -5.85 0.55
N GLU A 181 26.54 -6.79 1.46
CA GLU A 181 25.93 -6.52 2.76
C GLU A 181 26.85 -5.65 3.64
N SER A 182 28.12 -6.03 3.79
CA SER A 182 29.09 -5.23 4.55
C SER A 182 29.33 -3.85 3.93
N SER A 183 29.28 -3.71 2.60
CA SER A 183 29.38 -2.39 1.96
C SER A 183 28.12 -1.56 2.15
N ALA A 184 26.93 -2.18 2.19
CA ALA A 184 25.68 -1.51 2.53
C ALA A 184 25.67 -1.04 3.99
N ASP A 185 26.11 -1.87 4.94
CA ASP A 185 26.23 -1.49 6.36
C ASP A 185 27.18 -0.31 6.54
N ALA A 186 28.37 -0.38 5.93
CA ALA A 186 29.38 0.68 6.01
C ALA A 186 28.84 1.99 5.42
N PHE A 187 28.08 1.91 4.33
CA PHE A 187 27.41 3.07 3.75
C PHE A 187 26.33 3.60 4.68
N ALA A 188 25.49 2.74 5.25
CA ALA A 188 24.43 3.11 6.18
C ALA A 188 24.99 3.87 7.38
N MET A 189 26.03 3.32 8.03
CA MET A 189 26.72 3.97 9.15
C MET A 189 27.28 5.35 8.76
N LYS A 190 27.92 5.46 7.59
CA LYS A 190 28.42 6.75 7.09
C LYS A 190 27.30 7.78 6.87
N VAL A 191 26.16 7.37 6.32
CA VAL A 191 25.03 8.27 6.07
C VAL A 191 24.36 8.68 7.38
N LEU A 192 24.19 7.75 8.32
CA LEU A 192 23.68 8.02 9.66
C LEU A 192 24.57 9.05 10.37
N ASP A 193 25.89 8.87 10.35
CA ASP A 193 26.84 9.84 10.89
C ASP A 193 26.67 11.22 10.25
N SER A 194 26.58 11.29 8.92
CA SER A 194 26.44 12.55 8.18
C SER A 194 25.11 13.29 8.45
N THR A 195 24.11 12.56 8.93
CA THR A 195 22.80 13.09 9.34
C THR A 195 22.70 13.28 10.85
N ASN A 196 23.79 13.04 11.59
CA ASN A 196 23.88 13.10 13.05
C ASN A 196 22.85 12.18 13.74
N LEU A 197 22.60 11.02 13.13
CA LEU A 197 21.77 9.94 13.65
C LEU A 197 22.66 8.80 14.13
N SER A 198 22.32 8.20 15.27
CA SER A 198 23.07 7.07 15.82
C SER A 198 22.75 5.78 15.06
N ALA A 199 23.78 4.97 14.78
CA ALA A 199 23.62 3.62 14.24
C ALA A 199 23.05 2.61 15.26
N GLN A 200 22.79 3.03 16.50
CA GLN A 200 22.17 2.22 17.54
C GLN A 200 20.88 1.53 17.08
N GLY A 201 20.02 2.22 16.32
CA GLY A 201 18.78 1.61 15.84
C GLY A 201 19.01 0.46 14.85
N LEU A 202 20.03 0.58 14.00
CA LEU A 202 20.42 -0.51 13.09
C LEU A 202 20.96 -1.71 13.89
N LEU A 203 21.80 -1.44 14.89
CA LEU A 203 22.32 -2.47 15.80
C LEU A 203 21.19 -3.21 16.52
N GLU A 204 20.27 -2.48 17.16
CA GLU A 204 19.11 -3.05 17.83
C GLU A 204 18.25 -3.90 16.90
N PHE A 205 18.06 -3.47 15.64
CA PHE A 205 17.33 -4.25 14.65
C PHE A 205 18.07 -5.56 14.32
N PHE A 206 19.38 -5.52 14.06
CA PHE A 206 20.17 -6.73 13.76
C PHE A 206 20.25 -7.68 14.95
N GLU A 207 20.26 -7.17 16.19
CA GLU A 207 20.18 -7.98 17.39
C GLU A 207 18.89 -8.82 17.45
N THR A 208 17.76 -8.30 16.95
CA THR A 208 16.53 -9.09 16.84
C THR A 208 16.65 -10.28 15.87
N LEU A 209 17.65 -10.26 15.00
CA LEU A 209 17.96 -11.27 13.99
C LEU A 209 19.24 -12.06 14.29
N ARG A 210 19.88 -11.84 15.45
CA ARG A 210 21.11 -12.55 15.83
C ARG A 210 20.88 -14.06 15.92
N GLY A 211 21.88 -14.85 15.52
CA GLY A 211 21.84 -16.31 15.58
C GLY A 211 21.04 -17.00 14.45
N GLN A 212 20.44 -16.24 13.53
CA GLN A 212 19.70 -16.79 12.38
C GLN A 212 20.61 -17.57 11.42
N GLU A 213 21.90 -17.24 11.34
CA GLU A 213 22.87 -17.97 10.51
C GLU A 213 23.09 -19.44 10.93
N LEU A 214 22.78 -19.77 12.19
CA LEU A 214 22.86 -21.14 12.72
C LEU A 214 21.64 -21.99 12.33
N LEU A 215 20.57 -21.35 11.84
CA LEU A 215 19.34 -22.02 11.43
C LEU A 215 19.44 -22.46 9.97
N VAL A 216 18.78 -23.58 9.64
CA VAL A 216 18.56 -23.97 8.24
C VAL A 216 17.69 -22.93 7.54
N ALA A 217 17.91 -22.68 6.25
CA ALA A 217 17.24 -21.62 5.48
C ALA A 217 15.70 -21.64 5.53
N ALA A 218 15.08 -22.80 5.78
CA ALA A 218 13.62 -22.90 5.93
C ALA A 218 13.09 -22.32 7.26
N ARG A 219 13.97 -22.16 8.26
CA ARG A 219 13.68 -21.62 9.60
C ARG A 219 14.28 -20.23 9.82
N GLN A 220 15.03 -19.72 8.84
CA GLN A 220 15.57 -18.38 8.88
C GLN A 220 14.49 -17.33 8.65
N ASP A 221 14.65 -16.19 9.31
CA ASP A 221 13.83 -15.02 9.08
C ASP A 221 13.88 -14.59 7.59
N PRO A 222 12.76 -14.17 6.99
CA PRO A 222 12.71 -13.66 5.64
C PRO A 222 13.77 -12.59 5.31
N TYR A 223 14.06 -11.67 6.22
CA TYR A 223 15.09 -10.65 6.05
C TYR A 223 16.48 -11.28 5.89
N VAL A 224 16.85 -12.24 6.76
CA VAL A 224 18.19 -12.87 6.73
C VAL A 224 18.43 -13.70 5.47
N ARG A 225 17.37 -14.17 4.82
CA ARG A 225 17.47 -14.90 3.56
C ARG A 225 17.84 -14.00 2.38
N THR A 226 17.43 -12.74 2.38
CA THR A 226 17.82 -11.74 1.35
C THR A 226 19.06 -10.95 1.76
N HIS A 227 19.27 -10.77 3.07
CA HIS A 227 20.39 -10.06 3.69
C HIS A 227 21.14 -10.99 4.65
N PRO A 228 22.06 -11.85 4.15
CA PRO A 228 22.82 -12.75 5.01
C PRO A 228 23.55 -11.99 6.13
N LEU A 229 23.07 -12.18 7.36
CA LEU A 229 23.61 -11.54 8.56
C LEU A 229 24.60 -12.47 9.25
N THR A 230 25.81 -11.96 9.51
CA THR A 230 26.87 -12.68 10.23
C THR A 230 27.24 -11.95 11.51
N GLU A 231 27.77 -12.66 12.51
CA GLU A 231 28.18 -12.03 13.77
C GLU A 231 29.22 -10.90 13.54
N ASP A 232 30.14 -11.06 12.59
CA ASP A 232 31.12 -10.03 12.23
C ASP A 232 30.49 -8.69 11.81
N ARG A 233 29.30 -8.72 11.17
CA ARG A 233 28.59 -7.49 10.77
C ARG A 233 28.00 -6.79 11.99
N ILE A 234 27.45 -7.56 12.94
CA ILE A 234 26.90 -7.01 14.19
C ILE A 234 28.01 -6.37 15.00
N ILE A 235 29.15 -7.06 15.16
CA ILE A 235 30.34 -6.54 15.86
C ILE A 235 30.87 -5.26 15.20
N ALA A 236 30.88 -5.20 13.86
CA ALA A 236 31.33 -4.00 13.14
C ALA A 236 30.43 -2.78 13.44
N ILE A 237 29.12 -2.97 13.51
CA ILE A 237 28.17 -1.90 13.85
C ILE A 237 28.30 -1.52 15.33
N GLU A 238 28.43 -2.50 16.22
CA GLU A 238 28.65 -2.28 17.66
C GLU A 238 29.90 -1.41 17.89
N HIS A 239 31.03 -1.77 17.29
CA HIS A 239 32.27 -0.99 17.37
C HIS A 239 32.08 0.44 16.82
N HIS A 240 31.36 0.61 15.70
CA HIS A 240 31.09 1.95 15.13
C HIS A 240 30.23 2.79 16.07
N VAL A 241 29.20 2.20 16.70
CA VAL A 241 28.35 2.89 17.68
C VAL A 241 29.17 3.36 18.89
N GLU A 242 30.05 2.50 19.41
CA GLU A 242 30.93 2.83 20.53
C GLU A 242 31.95 3.93 20.16
N GLU A 243 32.58 3.81 18.98
CA GLU A 243 33.59 4.76 18.51
C GLU A 243 33.01 6.16 18.27
N LYS A 244 31.86 6.24 17.57
CA LYS A 244 31.23 7.54 17.25
C LYS A 244 30.53 8.15 18.44
N ASN A 245 29.96 7.33 19.31
CA ASN A 245 29.24 7.74 20.52
C ASN A 245 28.21 8.87 20.25
N ILE A 246 27.50 8.78 19.12
CA ILE A 246 26.44 9.74 18.78
C ILE A 246 25.28 9.52 19.77
N PRO A 247 24.83 10.55 20.49
CA PRO A 247 23.75 10.40 21.46
C PRO A 247 22.46 9.85 20.83
N ILE A 248 21.89 8.83 21.46
CA ILE A 248 20.59 8.27 21.07
C ILE A 248 19.52 9.31 21.41
N ARG A 249 19.09 10.07 20.40
CA ARG A 249 18.07 11.10 20.52
C ARG A 249 16.89 10.77 19.64
N ILE A 250 15.78 10.44 20.27
CA ILE A 250 14.49 10.27 19.60
C ILE A 250 13.57 11.39 20.08
N PRO A 251 13.34 12.43 19.27
CA PRO A 251 12.34 13.44 19.57
C PRO A 251 10.99 12.77 19.88
N SER A 252 10.34 13.18 20.97
CA SER A 252 9.04 12.60 21.39
C SER A 252 7.99 12.64 20.28
N GLN A 253 8.02 13.68 19.44
CA GLN A 253 7.17 13.78 18.27
C GLN A 253 7.43 12.69 17.24
N GLN A 254 8.70 12.33 16.98
CA GLN A 254 9.03 11.25 16.04
C GLN A 254 8.63 9.88 16.58
N GLN A 255 8.81 9.64 17.88
CA GLN A 255 8.30 8.43 18.52
C GLN A 255 6.77 8.35 18.42
N ALA A 256 6.06 9.44 18.72
CA ALA A 256 4.60 9.46 18.63
C ALA A 256 4.08 9.20 17.20
N LEU A 257 4.76 9.71 16.17
CA LEU A 257 4.44 9.40 14.77
C LEU A 257 4.68 7.93 14.45
N HIS A 258 5.81 7.37 14.90
CA HIS A 258 6.13 5.96 14.73
C HIS A 258 5.09 5.05 15.41
N ASP A 259 4.78 5.30 16.68
CA ASP A 259 3.77 4.55 17.44
C ASP A 259 2.40 4.60 16.75
N ARG A 260 2.05 5.76 16.18
CA ARG A 260 0.80 5.98 15.46
C ARG A 260 0.74 5.21 14.14
N MET A 261 1.84 5.20 13.38
CA MET A 261 2.00 4.37 12.18
C MET A 261 1.83 2.89 12.53
N VAL A 262 2.53 2.40 13.56
CA VAL A 262 2.44 1.01 14.03
C VAL A 262 1.01 0.68 14.45
N ALA A 263 0.36 1.56 15.21
CA ALA A 263 -1.01 1.37 15.69
C ALA A 263 -2.01 1.31 14.53
N LYS A 264 -1.91 2.21 13.55
CA LYS A 264 -2.77 2.22 12.35
C LYS A 264 -2.61 0.93 11.54
N LEU A 265 -1.37 0.57 11.19
CA LEU A 265 -1.06 -0.66 10.46
C LEU A 265 -1.58 -1.89 11.22
N PHE A 266 -1.27 -1.98 12.51
CA PHE A 266 -1.71 -3.09 13.34
C PHE A 266 -3.23 -3.21 13.34
N ALA A 267 -3.95 -2.09 13.48
CA ALA A 267 -5.40 -2.06 13.55
C ALA A 267 -6.11 -2.44 12.25
N PHE A 268 -5.52 -2.16 11.08
CA PHE A 268 -6.07 -2.59 9.78
C PHE A 268 -5.70 -4.04 9.41
N LEU A 269 -4.48 -4.47 9.75
CA LEU A 269 -3.95 -5.76 9.29
C LEU A 269 -4.21 -6.93 10.25
N ASN A 270 -4.52 -6.65 11.53
CA ASN A 270 -4.84 -7.69 12.51
C ASN A 270 -6.35 -7.78 12.80
N SER A 271 -6.76 -8.83 13.51
CA SER A 271 -8.14 -8.96 13.96
C SER A 271 -8.50 -7.87 14.97
N GLN A 272 -9.76 -7.44 14.96
CA GLN A 272 -10.26 -6.37 15.83
C GLN A 272 -10.12 -6.75 17.31
N ALA A 273 -10.30 -8.03 17.64
CA ALA A 273 -10.06 -8.55 18.99
C ALA A 273 -8.61 -8.38 19.43
N ARG A 274 -7.64 -8.73 18.58
CA ARG A 274 -6.20 -8.58 18.88
C ARG A 274 -5.84 -7.10 19.03
N THR A 275 -6.41 -6.23 18.20
CA THR A 275 -6.21 -4.78 18.30
C THR A 275 -6.72 -4.22 19.62
N LEU A 276 -7.95 -4.58 20.03
CA LEU A 276 -8.52 -4.13 21.30
C LEU A 276 -7.81 -4.73 22.53
N GLN A 277 -7.20 -5.91 22.39
CA GLN A 277 -6.34 -6.48 23.43
C GLN A 277 -5.01 -5.71 23.55
N LYS A 278 -4.37 -5.38 22.42
CA LYS A 278 -3.10 -4.64 22.40
C LYS A 278 -3.28 -3.19 22.86
N TYR A 279 -4.41 -2.58 22.51
CA TYR A 279 -4.75 -1.18 22.82
C TYR A 279 -6.00 -1.12 23.70
N PRO A 280 -5.93 -1.55 24.97
CA PRO A 280 -7.08 -1.63 25.86
C PRO A 280 -7.64 -0.24 26.19
N PRO A 281 -8.93 -0.12 26.57
CA PRO A 281 -9.53 1.17 26.94
C PRO A 281 -8.84 1.91 28.10
N SER A 282 -8.01 1.24 28.90
CA SER A 282 -7.19 1.89 29.94
C SER A 282 -6.07 2.74 29.35
N ASP A 283 -5.62 2.45 28.12
CA ASP A 283 -4.61 3.22 27.41
C ASP A 283 -5.27 4.38 26.65
N GLN A 284 -5.08 5.60 27.16
CA GLN A 284 -5.62 6.83 26.58
C GLN A 284 -4.61 7.52 25.65
N GLY A 285 -3.50 6.86 25.31
CA GLY A 285 -2.52 7.35 24.36
C GLY A 285 -3.13 7.59 22.97
N VAL A 286 -2.50 8.49 22.20
CA VAL A 286 -2.94 8.84 20.85
C VAL A 286 -3.00 7.61 19.95
N ALA A 287 -1.93 6.83 19.91
CA ALA A 287 -1.83 5.60 19.12
C ALA A 287 -2.91 4.57 19.51
N ALA A 288 -3.19 4.43 20.82
CA ALA A 288 -4.19 3.49 21.31
C ALA A 288 -5.61 3.87 20.91
N ARG A 289 -6.00 5.14 21.11
CA ARG A 289 -7.31 5.66 20.67
C ARG A 289 -7.47 5.55 19.17
N TYR A 290 -6.40 5.79 18.41
CA TYR A 290 -6.40 5.67 16.95
C TYR A 290 -6.59 4.21 16.49
N ALA A 291 -5.88 3.25 17.08
CA ALA A 291 -6.09 1.84 16.79
C ALA A 291 -7.48 1.35 17.21
N ARG A 292 -8.00 1.81 18.34
CA ARG A 292 -9.34 1.46 18.81
C ARG A 292 -10.44 2.01 17.90
N SER A 293 -10.32 3.25 17.43
CA SER A 293 -11.31 3.82 16.51
C SER A 293 -11.42 2.97 15.23
N ILE A 294 -10.28 2.53 14.68
CA ILE A 294 -10.21 1.60 13.54
C ILE A 294 -10.83 0.24 13.89
N ALA A 295 -10.50 -0.33 15.04
CA ALA A 295 -11.02 -1.63 15.45
C ALA A 295 -12.56 -1.62 15.65
N TYR A 296 -13.10 -0.59 16.30
CA TYR A 296 -14.54 -0.42 16.46
C TYR A 296 -15.24 -0.15 15.14
N TYR A 297 -14.65 0.69 14.29
CA TYR A 297 -15.15 0.94 12.94
C TYR A 297 -15.28 -0.37 12.15
N ARG A 298 -14.23 -1.20 12.12
CA ARG A 298 -14.25 -2.49 11.42
C ARG A 298 -15.22 -3.51 12.03
N ARG A 299 -15.75 -3.27 13.23
CA ARG A 299 -16.83 -4.05 13.87
C ARG A 299 -18.23 -3.47 13.59
N GLY A 300 -18.33 -2.32 12.92
CA GLY A 300 -19.57 -1.57 12.74
C GLY A 300 -20.03 -0.81 13.99
N GLU A 301 -19.20 -0.70 15.03
CA GLU A 301 -19.52 -0.06 16.31
C GLU A 301 -19.21 1.44 16.24
N LEU A 302 -19.96 2.19 15.42
CA LEU A 302 -19.73 3.62 15.18
C LEU A 302 -19.94 4.50 16.42
N ASP A 303 -20.82 4.06 17.32
CA ASP A 303 -21.05 4.66 18.63
C ASP A 303 -19.79 4.67 19.50
N LYS A 304 -18.84 3.78 19.24
CA LYS A 304 -17.53 3.76 19.91
C LYS A 304 -16.41 4.30 19.03
N ALA A 305 -16.44 4.03 17.73
CA ALA A 305 -15.40 4.46 16.80
C ALA A 305 -15.30 5.99 16.70
N LEU A 306 -16.45 6.67 16.57
CA LEU A 306 -16.50 8.12 16.37
C LEU A 306 -16.02 8.91 17.61
N PRO A 307 -16.44 8.59 18.85
CA PRO A 307 -15.90 9.27 20.03
C PRO A 307 -14.37 9.17 20.18
N GLU A 308 -13.78 8.02 19.84
CA GLU A 308 -12.32 7.83 19.89
C GLU A 308 -11.62 8.79 18.91
N ILE A 309 -12.02 8.81 17.63
CA ILE A 309 -11.40 9.69 16.63
C ILE A 309 -11.74 11.18 16.83
N ASP A 310 -12.95 11.49 17.30
CA ASP A 310 -13.38 12.87 17.62
C ASP A 310 -12.62 13.43 18.84
N SER A 311 -12.20 12.57 19.77
CA SER A 311 -11.30 12.99 20.86
C SER A 311 -9.93 13.42 20.31
N LEU A 312 -9.38 12.66 19.38
CA LEU A 312 -8.09 12.97 18.74
C LEU A 312 -8.17 14.25 17.90
N ILE A 313 -9.26 14.47 17.18
CA ILE A 313 -9.48 15.71 16.42
C ILE A 313 -9.55 16.94 17.35
N ARG A 314 -10.18 16.82 18.51
CA ARG A 314 -10.25 17.93 19.49
C ARG A 314 -8.88 18.29 20.05
N GLU A 315 -8.04 17.30 20.33
CA GLU A 315 -6.69 17.49 20.85
C GLU A 315 -5.70 17.96 19.76
N TYR A 316 -5.86 17.46 18.53
CA TYR A 316 -4.98 17.72 17.40
C TYR A 316 -5.76 18.28 16.19
N PRO A 317 -6.35 19.49 16.29
CA PRO A 317 -7.28 20.02 15.29
C PRO A 317 -6.65 20.38 13.94
N LYS A 318 -5.32 20.32 13.84
CA LYS A 318 -4.53 20.57 12.64
C LYS A 318 -3.96 19.30 12.01
N ASP A 319 -4.21 18.14 12.60
CA ASP A 319 -3.73 16.87 12.02
C ASP A 319 -4.70 16.40 10.93
N PRO A 320 -4.28 16.34 9.65
CA PRO A 320 -5.15 15.95 8.54
C PRO A 320 -5.62 14.50 8.62
N TYR A 321 -4.82 13.59 9.19
CA TYR A 321 -5.04 12.15 9.10
C TYR A 321 -6.17 11.68 10.03
N PHE A 322 -6.42 12.39 11.13
CA PHE A 322 -7.58 12.11 11.97
C PHE A 322 -8.89 12.49 11.28
N TYR A 323 -8.91 13.60 10.53
CA TYR A 323 -10.06 13.94 9.70
C TYR A 323 -10.23 12.98 8.52
N GLU A 324 -9.13 12.54 7.90
CA GLU A 324 -9.15 11.51 6.86
C GLU A 324 -9.80 10.22 7.39
N LEU A 325 -9.31 9.67 8.50
CA LEU A 325 -9.87 8.44 9.07
C LEU A 325 -11.35 8.64 9.47
N ARG A 326 -11.70 9.76 10.09
CA ARG A 326 -13.11 10.03 10.42
C ARG A 326 -13.99 10.06 9.17
N GLY A 327 -13.51 10.70 8.10
CA GLY A 327 -14.18 10.72 6.79
C GLY A 327 -14.37 9.31 6.24
N GLN A 328 -13.34 8.48 6.30
CA GLN A 328 -13.37 7.08 5.90
C GLN A 328 -14.40 6.28 6.71
N ILE A 329 -14.36 6.36 8.04
CA ILE A 329 -15.29 5.67 8.94
C ILE A 329 -16.74 5.98 8.56
N LEU A 330 -17.05 7.26 8.30
CA LEU A 330 -18.41 7.69 7.97
C LEU A 330 -18.84 7.25 6.56
N VAL A 331 -18.01 7.48 5.55
CA VAL A 331 -18.32 7.17 4.15
C VAL A 331 -18.46 5.66 3.94
N GLU A 332 -17.54 4.86 4.47
CA GLU A 332 -17.60 3.40 4.36
C GLU A 332 -18.75 2.80 5.18
N SER A 333 -19.27 3.56 6.15
CA SER A 333 -20.50 3.23 6.88
C SER A 333 -21.76 3.84 6.25
N THR A 334 -21.72 4.22 4.97
CA THR A 334 -22.82 4.80 4.19
C THR A 334 -23.33 6.17 4.66
N ARG A 335 -22.63 6.83 5.59
CA ARG A 335 -22.92 8.19 6.10
C ARG A 335 -22.13 9.24 5.31
N ILE A 336 -22.26 9.20 3.99
CA ILE A 336 -21.44 9.98 3.04
C ILE A 336 -21.50 11.48 3.34
N ALA A 337 -22.71 12.02 3.47
CA ALA A 337 -22.93 13.45 3.73
C ALA A 337 -22.24 13.95 5.02
N GLU A 338 -22.14 13.10 6.04
CA GLU A 338 -21.47 13.44 7.31
C GLU A 338 -19.94 13.29 7.22
N GLY A 339 -19.45 12.43 6.34
CA GLY A 339 -18.02 12.20 6.12
C GLY A 339 -17.36 13.26 5.23
N LEU A 340 -18.08 13.81 4.26
CA LEU A 340 -17.56 14.82 3.32
C LEU A 340 -16.90 16.03 4.00
N PRO A 341 -17.47 16.66 5.06
CA PRO A 341 -16.80 17.74 5.78
C PRO A 341 -15.45 17.35 6.39
N SER A 342 -15.30 16.09 6.84
CA SER A 342 -14.04 15.60 7.39
C SER A 342 -12.98 15.46 6.30
N TYR A 343 -13.32 14.86 5.16
CA TYR A 343 -12.38 14.81 4.03
C TYR A 343 -12.02 16.19 3.48
N ARG A 344 -12.99 17.10 3.34
CA ARG A 344 -12.73 18.49 2.95
C ARG A 344 -11.75 19.17 3.90
N LYS A 345 -11.91 18.93 5.21
CA LYS A 345 -10.98 19.44 6.21
C LYS A 345 -9.59 18.80 6.09
N ALA A 346 -9.50 17.49 5.88
CA ALA A 346 -8.24 16.77 5.67
C ALA A 346 -7.47 17.33 4.47
N VAL A 347 -8.12 17.48 3.31
CA VAL A 347 -7.51 18.05 2.10
C VAL A 347 -7.09 19.51 2.31
N SER A 348 -7.87 20.31 3.05
CA SER A 348 -7.48 21.70 3.36
C SER A 348 -6.22 21.80 4.24
N LEU A 349 -5.98 20.80 5.09
CA LEU A 349 -4.81 20.72 5.98
C LEU A 349 -3.59 20.09 5.28
N ALA A 350 -3.82 19.21 4.30
CA ALA A 350 -2.79 18.52 3.52
C ALA A 350 -3.09 18.54 2.01
N PRO A 351 -2.99 19.72 1.35
CA PRO A 351 -3.31 19.85 -0.08
C PRO A 351 -2.38 19.06 -1.01
N ASN A 352 -1.18 18.69 -0.52
CA ASN A 352 -0.18 17.93 -1.25
C ASN A 352 -0.17 16.44 -0.86
N ALA A 353 -1.23 15.94 -0.24
CA ALA A 353 -1.41 14.51 0.05
C ALA A 353 -2.38 13.89 -0.97
N PRO A 354 -1.89 13.43 -2.14
CA PRO A 354 -2.76 12.99 -3.23
C PRO A 354 -3.67 11.83 -2.84
N LEU A 355 -3.23 10.91 -1.98
CA LEU A 355 -4.06 9.80 -1.50
C LEU A 355 -5.28 10.28 -0.70
N ILE A 356 -5.16 11.32 0.13
CA ILE A 356 -6.30 11.96 0.81
C ILE A 356 -7.25 12.58 -0.22
N GLY A 357 -6.69 13.22 -1.25
CA GLY A 357 -7.46 13.75 -2.38
C GLY A 357 -8.25 12.67 -3.13
N ILE A 358 -7.66 11.49 -3.34
CA ILE A 358 -8.34 10.37 -4.00
C ILE A 358 -9.47 9.83 -3.13
N SER A 359 -9.25 9.66 -1.82
CA SER A 359 -10.30 9.27 -0.87
C SER A 359 -11.43 10.29 -0.80
N TYR A 360 -11.13 11.59 -0.82
CA TYR A 360 -12.13 12.65 -0.87
C TYR A 360 -12.91 12.64 -2.19
N GLY A 361 -12.21 12.50 -3.31
CA GLY A 361 -12.81 12.40 -4.64
C GLY A 361 -13.75 11.21 -4.77
N HIS A 362 -13.39 10.06 -4.20
CA HIS A 362 -14.27 8.91 -4.08
C HIS A 362 -15.54 9.25 -3.27
N ALA A 363 -15.39 9.83 -2.08
CA ALA A 363 -16.54 10.23 -1.26
C ALA A 363 -17.48 11.22 -1.99
N LEU A 364 -16.92 12.16 -2.77
CA LEU A 364 -17.70 13.10 -3.58
C LEU A 364 -18.43 12.41 -4.74
N VAL A 365 -17.81 11.41 -5.39
CA VAL A 365 -18.45 10.63 -6.48
C VAL A 365 -19.64 9.80 -5.98
N GLU A 366 -19.50 9.23 -4.78
CA GLU A 366 -20.55 8.45 -4.12
C GLU A 366 -21.69 9.32 -3.57
N SER A 367 -21.51 10.65 -3.51
CA SER A 367 -22.60 11.57 -3.20
C SER A 367 -23.63 11.65 -4.35
N ASP A 368 -24.85 12.05 -4.01
CA ASP A 368 -25.93 12.30 -4.97
C ASP A 368 -26.07 13.79 -5.36
N SER A 369 -24.95 14.52 -5.39
CA SER A 369 -24.92 15.97 -5.66
C SER A 369 -24.13 16.30 -6.94
N PRO A 370 -24.73 16.95 -7.96
CA PRO A 370 -24.01 17.41 -9.15
C PRO A 370 -22.86 18.39 -8.85
N ALA A 371 -22.98 19.19 -7.79
CA ALA A 371 -21.92 20.09 -7.35
C ALA A 371 -20.69 19.29 -6.86
N ASP A 372 -20.94 18.21 -6.12
CA ASP A 372 -19.90 17.36 -5.56
C ASP A 372 -19.17 16.59 -6.66
N TRP A 373 -19.86 16.15 -7.72
CA TRP A 373 -19.21 15.52 -8.87
C TRP A 373 -18.27 16.47 -9.61
N THR A 374 -18.63 17.76 -9.68
CA THR A 374 -17.77 18.80 -10.25
C THR A 374 -16.55 19.05 -9.36
N GLU A 375 -16.74 19.10 -8.04
CA GLU A 375 -15.64 19.20 -7.08
C GLU A 375 -14.71 17.97 -7.19
N ALA A 376 -15.27 16.76 -7.31
CA ALA A 376 -14.53 15.52 -7.43
C ALA A 376 -13.57 15.54 -8.63
N GLN A 377 -14.01 16.05 -9.78
CA GLN A 377 -13.15 16.17 -10.97
C GLN A 377 -11.91 17.03 -10.69
N SER A 378 -12.08 18.16 -9.99
CA SER A 378 -10.97 19.05 -9.64
C SER A 378 -9.98 18.36 -8.70
N ILE A 379 -10.50 17.78 -7.61
CA ILE A 379 -9.71 17.10 -6.59
C ILE A 379 -8.95 15.90 -7.18
N LEU A 380 -9.64 15.03 -7.92
CA LEU A 380 -9.05 13.82 -8.50
C LEU A 380 -8.01 14.16 -9.56
N ARG A 381 -8.23 15.17 -10.40
CA ARG A 381 -7.21 15.61 -11.37
C ARG A 381 -5.93 16.09 -10.68
N ASN A 382 -6.06 16.88 -9.61
CA ASN A 382 -4.89 17.39 -8.86
C ASN A 382 -4.14 16.25 -8.17
N ALA A 383 -4.86 15.27 -7.62
CA ALA A 383 -4.25 14.10 -7.01
C ALA A 383 -3.56 13.18 -8.03
N LEU A 384 -4.22 12.89 -9.16
CA LEU A 384 -3.68 12.01 -10.21
C LEU A 384 -2.53 12.65 -11.01
N ALA A 385 -2.39 13.97 -10.97
CA ALA A 385 -1.18 14.63 -11.48
C ALA A 385 0.07 14.25 -10.66
N GLN A 386 -0.09 13.94 -9.37
CA GLN A 386 0.98 13.50 -8.47
C GLN A 386 1.06 11.97 -8.38
N GLU A 387 -0.07 11.28 -8.55
CA GLU A 387 -0.21 9.82 -8.49
C GLU A 387 -0.75 9.25 -9.81
N PRO A 388 -0.03 9.41 -10.95
CA PRO A 388 -0.54 9.02 -12.26
C PRO A 388 -0.73 7.51 -12.42
N ASP A 389 -0.10 6.69 -11.57
CA ASP A 389 -0.22 5.23 -11.57
C ASP A 389 -1.34 4.72 -10.63
N HIS A 390 -2.16 5.61 -10.07
CA HIS A 390 -3.21 5.24 -9.14
C HIS A 390 -4.54 4.90 -9.84
N ALA A 391 -4.68 3.65 -10.27
CA ALA A 391 -5.80 3.19 -11.10
C ALA A 391 -7.18 3.44 -10.47
N PHE A 392 -7.35 3.24 -9.17
CA PHE A 392 -8.64 3.50 -8.50
C PHE A 392 -9.08 4.96 -8.66
N GLY A 393 -8.15 5.89 -8.56
CA GLY A 393 -8.40 7.33 -8.72
C GLY A 393 -8.81 7.66 -10.16
N TRP A 394 -8.18 7.04 -11.17
CA TRP A 394 -8.60 7.17 -12.57
C TRP A 394 -10.01 6.64 -12.80
N ARG A 395 -10.36 5.50 -12.19
CA ARG A 395 -11.73 4.98 -12.21
C ARG A 395 -12.72 5.96 -11.59
N MET A 396 -12.40 6.53 -10.41
CA MET A 396 -13.25 7.54 -9.76
C MET A 396 -13.39 8.80 -10.61
N LEU A 397 -12.32 9.26 -11.25
CA LEU A 397 -12.36 10.43 -12.13
C LEU A 397 -13.25 10.16 -13.36
N GLY A 398 -13.17 8.96 -13.94
CA GLY A 398 -14.05 8.55 -15.03
C GLY A 398 -15.52 8.51 -14.61
N THR A 399 -15.83 7.98 -13.41
CA THR A 399 -17.19 8.01 -12.86
C THR A 399 -17.67 9.45 -12.63
N ALA A 400 -16.83 10.33 -12.08
CA ALA A 400 -17.16 11.74 -11.86
C ALA A 400 -17.52 12.46 -13.17
N TYR A 401 -16.73 12.24 -14.23
CA TYR A 401 -17.05 12.78 -15.56
C TYR A 401 -18.33 12.20 -16.14
N GLY A 402 -18.53 10.88 -16.02
CA GLY A 402 -19.72 10.21 -16.52
C GLY A 402 -21.01 10.71 -15.86
N LYS A 403 -21.00 10.86 -14.51
CA LYS A 403 -22.11 11.45 -13.75
C LYS A 403 -22.39 12.91 -14.15
N ALA A 404 -21.35 13.66 -14.52
CA ALA A 404 -21.47 15.03 -15.02
C ALA A 404 -21.83 15.12 -16.53
N GLY A 405 -21.94 13.98 -17.23
CA GLY A 405 -22.27 13.94 -18.66
C GLY A 405 -21.10 14.20 -19.63
N ASP A 406 -19.86 14.30 -19.13
CA ASP A 406 -18.67 14.47 -19.98
C ASP A 406 -18.14 13.11 -20.45
N GLU A 407 -18.82 12.52 -21.45
CA GLU A 407 -18.50 11.17 -21.93
C GLU A 407 -17.09 11.04 -22.51
N ALA A 408 -16.57 12.10 -23.13
CA ALA A 408 -15.24 12.09 -23.74
C ALA A 408 -14.15 12.01 -22.68
N LYS A 409 -14.24 12.84 -21.63
CA LYS A 409 -13.29 12.79 -20.51
C LYS A 409 -13.48 11.55 -19.64
N ALA A 410 -14.72 11.05 -19.50
CA ALA A 410 -14.98 9.79 -18.84
C ALA A 410 -14.27 8.63 -19.54
N ALA A 411 -14.38 8.55 -20.86
CA ALA A 411 -13.67 7.55 -21.67
C ALA A 411 -12.14 7.72 -21.57
N TYR A 412 -11.62 8.94 -21.56
CA TYR A 412 -10.19 9.18 -21.34
C TYR A 412 -9.70 8.62 -19.99
N ALA A 413 -10.38 8.95 -18.88
CA ALA A 413 -10.00 8.46 -17.56
C ALA A 413 -10.12 6.92 -17.45
N MET A 414 -11.12 6.33 -18.11
CA MET A 414 -11.26 4.87 -18.18
C MET A 414 -10.19 4.21 -19.06
N ALA A 415 -9.65 4.92 -20.06
CA ALA A 415 -8.51 4.43 -20.84
C ALA A 415 -7.23 4.34 -20.01
N GLU A 416 -6.95 5.34 -19.17
CA GLU A 416 -5.83 5.32 -18.21
C GLU A 416 -6.00 4.18 -17.19
N TYR A 417 -7.20 4.03 -16.61
CA TYR A 417 -7.53 2.93 -15.69
C TYR A 417 -7.28 1.55 -16.34
N ALA A 418 -7.77 1.35 -17.56
CA ALA A 418 -7.61 0.10 -18.29
C ALA A 418 -6.12 -0.19 -18.60
N LEU A 419 -5.35 0.84 -18.93
CA LEU A 419 -3.91 0.70 -19.16
C LEU A 419 -3.16 0.26 -17.90
N LEU A 420 -3.46 0.88 -16.75
CA LEU A 420 -2.85 0.55 -15.46
C LEU A 420 -3.22 -0.83 -14.95
N THR A 421 -4.45 -1.30 -15.23
CA THR A 421 -4.92 -2.64 -14.88
C THR A 421 -4.49 -3.71 -15.88
N GLY A 422 -3.80 -3.34 -16.96
CA GLY A 422 -3.30 -4.27 -17.97
C GLY A 422 -4.32 -4.69 -19.03
N ASP A 423 -5.55 -4.17 -19.00
CA ASP A 423 -6.54 -4.38 -20.05
C ASP A 423 -6.25 -3.48 -21.25
N ARG A 424 -5.23 -3.87 -22.01
CA ARG A 424 -4.77 -3.16 -23.21
C ARG A 424 -5.88 -3.01 -24.26
N SER A 425 -6.79 -3.98 -24.37
CA SER A 425 -7.89 -3.92 -25.33
C SER A 425 -8.88 -2.82 -24.94
N GLN A 426 -9.30 -2.79 -23.68
CA GLN A 426 -10.17 -1.72 -23.18
C GLN A 426 -9.48 -0.37 -23.23
N ALA A 427 -8.19 -0.29 -22.91
CA ALA A 427 -7.43 0.96 -23.00
C ALA A 427 -7.53 1.59 -24.40
N ARG A 428 -7.32 0.78 -25.46
CA ARG A 428 -7.48 1.25 -26.85
C ARG A 428 -8.91 1.62 -27.18
N PHE A 429 -9.87 0.80 -26.79
CA PHE A 429 -11.29 1.05 -27.06
C PHE A 429 -11.76 2.37 -26.43
N GLN A 430 -11.47 2.58 -25.15
CA GLN A 430 -11.81 3.79 -24.41
C GLN A 430 -11.06 5.01 -24.97
N ALA A 431 -9.78 4.86 -25.34
CA ALA A 431 -9.03 5.96 -25.95
C ALA A 431 -9.62 6.39 -27.31
N ALA A 432 -10.03 5.44 -28.15
CA ALA A 432 -10.70 5.71 -29.42
C ALA A 432 -12.10 6.32 -29.21
N LYS A 433 -12.83 5.94 -28.15
CA LYS A 433 -14.10 6.56 -27.77
C LYS A 433 -13.89 8.01 -27.35
N ALA A 434 -12.91 8.30 -26.50
CA ALA A 434 -12.57 9.64 -26.04
C ALA A 434 -12.18 10.57 -27.20
N GLU A 435 -11.37 10.06 -28.14
CA GLU A 435 -10.88 10.80 -29.30
C GLU A 435 -12.01 11.34 -30.19
N LYS A 436 -13.13 10.64 -30.31
CA LYS A 436 -14.30 11.11 -31.09
C LYS A 436 -14.93 12.38 -30.51
N GLY A 437 -14.78 12.61 -29.21
CA GLY A 437 -15.36 13.75 -28.50
C GLY A 437 -14.37 14.89 -28.21
N LEU A 438 -13.10 14.76 -28.59
CA LEU A 438 -12.06 15.75 -28.34
C LEU A 438 -11.49 16.33 -29.63
N LYS A 439 -11.13 17.61 -29.61
CA LYS A 439 -10.44 18.26 -30.74
C LYS A 439 -8.97 17.87 -30.74
N GLN A 440 -8.33 17.82 -31.91
CA GLN A 440 -6.89 17.54 -32.02
C GLN A 440 -6.00 18.57 -31.31
N SER A 441 -6.51 19.80 -31.12
CA SER A 441 -5.82 20.85 -30.36
C SER A 441 -5.89 20.66 -28.84
N ASP A 442 -6.69 19.71 -28.34
CA ASP A 442 -6.81 19.44 -26.91
C ASP A 442 -5.57 18.68 -26.41
N PRO A 443 -4.91 19.11 -25.31
CA PRO A 443 -3.76 18.40 -24.75
C PRO A 443 -4.04 16.92 -24.45
N LEU A 444 -5.28 16.55 -24.12
CA LEU A 444 -5.67 15.16 -23.89
C LEU A 444 -5.57 14.32 -25.16
N TRP A 445 -5.71 14.92 -26.35
CA TRP A 445 -5.62 14.19 -27.62
C TRP A 445 -4.25 13.53 -27.80
N LEU A 446 -3.16 14.22 -27.44
CA LEU A 446 -1.81 13.67 -27.49
C LEU A 446 -1.67 12.49 -26.52
N ARG A 447 -2.16 12.65 -25.29
CA ARG A 447 -2.13 11.58 -24.29
C ARG A 447 -2.90 10.34 -24.75
N LEU A 448 -4.02 10.51 -25.45
CA LEU A 448 -4.75 9.39 -26.04
C LEU A 448 -3.94 8.64 -27.10
N GLN A 449 -3.09 9.32 -27.88
CA GLN A 449 -2.17 8.66 -28.82
C GLN A 449 -1.12 7.83 -28.07
N ASP A 450 -0.60 8.35 -26.96
CA ASP A 450 0.34 7.63 -26.11
C ASP A 450 -0.29 6.37 -25.53
N ILE A 451 -1.52 6.47 -24.99
CA ILE A 451 -2.25 5.32 -24.45
C ILE A 451 -2.45 4.26 -25.54
N LYS A 452 -2.91 4.65 -26.73
CA LYS A 452 -3.10 3.71 -27.85
C LYS A 452 -1.79 3.03 -28.24
N THR A 453 -0.67 3.76 -28.21
CA THR A 453 0.66 3.23 -28.52
C THR A 453 1.15 2.26 -27.46
N GLN A 454 1.08 2.64 -26.17
CA GLN A 454 1.45 1.78 -25.04
C GLN A 454 0.59 0.53 -24.96
N ALA A 455 -0.68 0.64 -25.35
CA ALA A 455 -1.60 -0.46 -25.34
C ALA A 455 -1.42 -1.40 -26.53
N LYS A 456 -0.57 -1.14 -27.55
CA LYS A 456 -0.36 -2.08 -28.68
C LYS A 456 0.11 -3.45 -28.16
N PRO A 457 -0.21 -4.56 -28.84
CA PRO A 457 0.42 -5.83 -28.54
C PRO A 457 1.92 -5.66 -28.78
N ASP A 458 2.78 -6.22 -27.93
CA ASP A 458 4.18 -6.39 -28.30
C ASP A 458 4.13 -7.30 -29.54
N ASP A 459 4.53 -6.81 -30.72
CA ASP A 459 4.61 -7.65 -31.91
C ASP A 459 5.60 -8.78 -31.58
N ALA A 460 5.06 -9.93 -31.17
CA ALA A 460 5.83 -11.14 -31.00
C ALA A 460 6.40 -11.45 -32.38
N LYS A 461 7.73 -11.30 -32.46
CA LYS A 461 8.61 -11.89 -33.46
C LYS A 461 7.96 -13.17 -34.01
N GLN A 462 7.48 -13.10 -35.24
CA GLN A 462 7.22 -14.29 -36.05
C GLN A 462 8.53 -14.99 -36.35
#